data_AF-A0A832VVC7-F1
#
_entry.id   AF-A0A832VVC7-F1
#
_cell.length_a   1.000
_cell.length_b   1.000
_cell.length_c   1.000
_cell.angle_alpha   90.00
_cell.angle_beta   90.00
_cell.angle_gamma   90.00
#
_symmetry.space_group_name_H-M   'P 1'
#
loop_
_entity.id
_entity.type
_entity.pdbx_description
1 polymer ?
#
loop_
_entity_poly.entity_id
_entity_poly.type
_entity_poly.pdbx_seq_one_letter_code
_entity_poly.pdbx_strand_id
1 'polypeptide(L)'
;MVLARHDARLGDLDQLIRDVWVECCEHLSSFRIGGATYDSDAERFTNDMNVPLSHLIAPGSTFTYDYDFGSPTSLDLKVIGETSVAPRDGPLCLIARNDRPIIPCDLCGGEAELALNDFDEDFQHYYCRECLSSTEYDPDCVDLIANSPRNGVCGYAEDPETALHWYPPGWSADEIVPEEPGELLDEIPLDDETEVNAAMAAVIQDIGPDINEFVEAERAAYGEGIACMAGDTVMAFCTFMYIVYEVKIDAWDALSVQRCLVDELSQNPIFPEDWPENAVPILCRFLTHMEASGHLTNASELIAALKEAEPAFQKAATSPEKGQAIFKFILMKAEEAGVDTDDFDAFFNFAVRELVEMAGFDLDNEEVQKELSNLLEGRTPEALAGNIRAAMIFERCEDFCQRFPDNTILEHCRRIVRDLFDHPAAPLARGDAVLWSAAIVYAACQDEDLIRPGRGAPPLGQEISSFFGVERASIRNKVRAMRAFLPD
;
A
#
# COMPACT_ATOMS: atom_id res chain seq x y z
N MET A 1 -34.92 -2.32 -1.11
CA MET A 1 -36.09 -2.89 -0.41
C MET A 1 -35.66 -4.21 0.20
N VAL A 2 -35.88 -4.37 1.51
CA VAL A 2 -35.45 -5.55 2.27
C VAL A 2 -36.68 -6.29 2.80
N LEU A 3 -36.68 -7.61 2.67
CA LEU A 3 -37.62 -8.50 3.31
C LEU A 3 -37.00 -9.02 4.61
N ALA A 4 -37.71 -8.88 5.73
CA ALA A 4 -37.22 -9.26 7.05
C ALA A 4 -38.13 -10.29 7.70
N ARG A 5 -37.54 -11.28 8.38
CA ARG A 5 -38.30 -12.14 9.30
C ARG A 5 -38.65 -11.36 10.56
N HIS A 6 -39.78 -11.72 11.18
CA HIS A 6 -40.23 -11.10 12.43
C HIS A 6 -39.21 -11.23 13.58
N ASP A 7 -38.39 -12.28 13.57
CA ASP A 7 -37.36 -12.58 14.57
C ASP A 7 -35.96 -12.09 14.20
N ALA A 8 -35.80 -11.45 13.02
CA ALA A 8 -34.56 -10.75 12.67
C ALA A 8 -34.27 -9.66 13.69
N ARG A 9 -33.00 -9.44 13.99
CA ARG A 9 -32.51 -8.47 14.97
C ARG A 9 -32.06 -7.18 14.30
N LEU A 10 -31.93 -6.11 15.09
CA LEU A 10 -31.31 -4.88 14.60
C LEU A 10 -29.88 -5.12 14.12
N GLY A 11 -29.11 -5.99 14.78
CA GLY A 11 -27.76 -6.34 14.34
C GLY A 11 -27.73 -7.04 12.98
N ASP A 12 -28.75 -7.84 12.64
CA ASP A 12 -28.84 -8.44 11.30
C ASP A 12 -29.06 -7.34 10.25
N LEU A 13 -29.87 -6.33 10.58
CA LEU A 13 -30.16 -5.20 9.69
C LEU A 13 -28.96 -4.27 9.54
N ASP A 14 -28.21 -4.07 10.62
CA ASP A 14 -26.93 -3.36 10.63
C ASP A 14 -25.95 -4.00 9.65
N GLN A 15 -25.75 -5.31 9.78
CA GLN A 15 -24.84 -6.07 8.92
C GLN A 15 -25.26 -5.99 7.45
N LEU A 16 -26.55 -6.19 7.14
CA LEU A 16 -27.04 -6.03 5.77
C LEU A 16 -26.76 -4.62 5.22
N ILE A 17 -26.95 -3.57 6.03
CA ILE A 17 -26.70 -2.21 5.57
C ILE A 17 -25.20 -1.97 5.32
N ARG A 18 -24.34 -2.47 6.21
CA ARG A 18 -22.88 -2.43 6.09
C ARG A 18 -22.42 -3.10 4.81
N ASP A 19 -22.76 -4.36 4.66
CA ASP A 19 -22.37 -5.24 3.55
C ASP A 19 -22.80 -4.71 2.18
N VAL A 20 -23.92 -3.99 2.13
CA VAL A 20 -24.49 -3.53 0.84
C VAL A 20 -24.15 -2.06 0.54
N TRP A 21 -24.01 -1.19 1.55
CA TRP A 21 -23.96 0.25 1.29
C TRP A 21 -22.90 1.05 2.04
N VAL A 22 -22.39 0.66 3.21
CA VAL A 22 -21.67 1.67 4.04
C VAL A 22 -20.38 1.20 4.70
N GLU A 23 -20.05 -0.09 4.70
CA GLU A 23 -18.83 -0.56 5.38
C GLU A 23 -17.56 -0.06 4.68
N CYS A 24 -16.59 0.46 5.44
CA CYS A 24 -15.29 0.89 4.91
C CYS A 24 -14.13 0.60 5.86
N CYS A 25 -14.27 0.88 7.17
CA CYS A 25 -13.19 0.74 8.15
C CYS A 25 -13.71 0.31 9.54
N GLU A 26 -14.74 -0.55 9.56
CA GLU A 26 -15.38 -1.08 10.76
C GLU A 26 -15.87 0.00 11.75
N HIS A 27 -16.38 1.11 11.21
CA HIS A 27 -16.83 2.21 12.05
C HIS A 27 -18.07 1.86 12.88
N LEU A 28 -18.34 2.68 13.90
CA LEU A 28 -19.53 2.55 14.74
C LEU A 28 -20.79 2.93 13.97
N SER A 29 -21.90 2.27 14.30
CA SER A 29 -23.23 2.56 13.76
C SER A 29 -24.28 2.64 14.85
N SER A 30 -25.40 3.31 14.54
CA SER A 30 -26.54 3.40 15.45
C SER A 30 -27.88 3.50 14.74
N PHE A 31 -28.93 2.96 15.38
CA PHE A 31 -30.32 3.21 15.00
C PHE A 31 -30.98 4.16 15.99
N ARG A 32 -31.80 5.11 15.51
CA ARG A 32 -32.73 5.87 16.35
C ARG A 32 -34.18 5.50 16.05
N ILE A 33 -34.81 4.83 17.01
CA ILE A 33 -36.18 4.31 16.89
C ILE A 33 -37.01 4.82 18.07
N GLY A 34 -38.08 5.57 17.80
CA GLY A 34 -39.01 6.01 18.84
C GLY A 34 -38.37 6.85 19.96
N GLY A 35 -37.25 7.53 19.69
CA GLY A 35 -36.51 8.33 20.67
C GLY A 35 -35.48 7.56 21.50
N ALA A 36 -35.32 6.25 21.27
CA ALA A 36 -34.23 5.45 21.81
C ALA A 36 -33.13 5.24 20.76
N THR A 37 -31.88 5.13 21.23
CA THR A 37 -30.71 4.80 20.41
C THR A 37 -30.26 3.37 20.69
N TYR A 38 -29.86 2.66 19.64
CA TYR A 38 -29.31 1.30 19.66
C TYR A 38 -27.98 1.33 18.90
N ASP A 39 -26.88 0.97 19.56
CA ASP A 39 -25.52 1.18 19.05
C ASP A 39 -24.77 -0.14 18.83
N SER A 40 -23.81 -0.15 17.90
CA SER A 40 -23.01 -1.35 17.59
C SER A 40 -21.99 -1.68 18.69
N ASP A 41 -21.52 -0.66 19.42
CA ASP A 41 -20.72 -0.81 20.65
C ASP A 41 -21.60 -0.64 21.90
N ALA A 42 -22.10 -1.77 22.40
CA ALA A 42 -22.96 -1.85 23.57
C ALA A 42 -22.27 -1.50 24.89
N GLU A 43 -20.93 -1.44 24.95
CA GLU A 43 -20.20 -1.13 26.19
C GLU A 43 -20.19 0.37 26.53
N ARG A 44 -20.40 1.24 25.53
CA ARG A 44 -20.41 2.70 25.69
C ARG A 44 -21.80 3.34 25.82
N PHE A 45 -22.87 2.71 25.34
CA PHE A 45 -24.19 3.32 25.21
C PHE A 45 -25.35 2.43 25.71
N THR A 46 -26.58 2.98 25.67
CA THR A 46 -27.70 2.52 26.50
C THR A 46 -28.37 1.20 26.10
N ASN A 47 -28.43 0.86 24.80
CA ASN A 47 -29.09 -0.36 24.32
C ASN A 47 -28.22 -1.03 23.24
N ASP A 48 -28.18 -2.37 23.27
CA ASP A 48 -27.52 -3.17 22.23
C ASP A 48 -28.44 -3.38 21.00
N MET A 49 -27.86 -3.81 19.88
CA MET A 49 -28.61 -4.17 18.67
C MET A 49 -29.17 -5.60 18.72
N ASN A 50 -29.13 -6.28 19.87
CA ASN A 50 -29.54 -7.67 20.03
C ASN A 50 -31.05 -7.82 20.32
N VAL A 51 -31.86 -6.98 19.67
CA VAL A 51 -33.31 -6.90 19.87
C VAL A 51 -34.04 -7.24 18.57
N PRO A 52 -35.08 -8.09 18.60
CA PRO A 52 -35.89 -8.39 17.42
C PRO A 52 -36.59 -7.15 16.85
N LEU A 53 -36.59 -7.01 15.53
CA LEU A 53 -37.25 -5.92 14.81
C LEU A 53 -38.72 -5.81 15.20
N SER A 54 -39.45 -6.94 15.27
CA SER A 54 -40.87 -6.98 15.63
C SER A 54 -41.21 -6.38 17.00
N HIS A 55 -40.23 -6.20 17.89
CA HIS A 55 -40.45 -5.55 19.18
C HIS A 55 -40.34 -4.02 19.12
N LEU A 56 -39.65 -3.49 18.10
CA LEU A 56 -39.26 -2.08 18.03
C LEU A 56 -40.00 -1.31 16.95
N ILE A 57 -40.36 -1.97 15.84
CA ILE A 57 -40.92 -1.33 14.66
C ILE A 57 -42.24 -1.99 14.25
N ALA A 58 -43.15 -1.18 13.70
CA ALA A 58 -44.46 -1.62 13.23
C ALA A 58 -44.69 -1.13 11.78
N PRO A 59 -45.65 -1.70 11.04
CA PRO A 59 -46.04 -1.19 9.73
C PRO A 59 -46.28 0.33 9.73
N GLY A 60 -45.59 1.03 8.82
CA GLY A 60 -45.65 2.49 8.68
C GLY A 60 -44.66 3.27 9.55
N SER A 61 -43.92 2.62 10.45
CA SER A 61 -42.85 3.26 11.23
C SER A 61 -41.70 3.75 10.34
N THR A 62 -41.12 4.89 10.73
CA THR A 62 -39.87 5.42 10.17
C THR A 62 -38.84 5.59 11.27
N PHE A 63 -37.59 5.35 10.96
CA PHE A 63 -36.46 5.45 11.89
C PHE A 63 -35.18 5.74 11.12
N THR A 64 -34.13 6.21 11.81
CA THR A 64 -32.86 6.56 11.17
C THR A 64 -31.77 5.58 11.54
N TYR A 65 -30.81 5.45 10.64
CA TYR A 65 -29.57 4.72 10.83
C TYR A 65 -28.39 5.66 10.52
N ASP A 66 -27.41 5.72 11.40
CA ASP A 66 -26.19 6.52 11.21
C ASP A 66 -24.98 5.57 11.25
N TYR A 67 -24.14 5.61 10.22
CA TYR A 67 -22.85 4.90 10.16
C TYR A 67 -21.70 5.91 10.11
N ASP A 68 -20.64 5.63 10.87
CA ASP A 68 -19.46 6.48 11.09
C ASP A 68 -19.79 7.85 11.71
N PHE A 69 -19.57 8.01 13.00
CA PHE A 69 -19.86 9.29 13.67
C PHE A 69 -18.87 10.42 13.36
N GLY A 70 -17.74 10.12 12.72
CA GLY A 70 -16.78 11.10 12.23
C GLY A 70 -17.24 11.73 10.91
N SER A 71 -17.67 10.89 9.95
CA SER A 71 -18.27 11.31 8.68
C SER A 71 -19.62 10.61 8.44
N PRO A 72 -20.69 11.08 9.10
CA PRO A 72 -21.94 10.34 9.19
C PRO A 72 -22.64 10.18 7.85
N THR A 73 -22.83 8.92 7.48
CA THR A 73 -23.78 8.51 6.45
C THR A 73 -25.11 8.17 7.13
N SER A 74 -26.09 9.05 7.00
CA SER A 74 -27.42 8.90 7.61
C SER A 74 -28.45 8.35 6.62
N LEU A 75 -29.13 7.26 6.97
CA LEU A 75 -30.17 6.62 6.18
C LEU A 75 -31.54 6.72 6.86
N ASP A 76 -32.56 7.07 6.09
CA ASP A 76 -33.96 7.01 6.51
C ASP A 76 -34.57 5.65 6.15
N LEU A 77 -35.00 4.91 7.18
CA LEU A 77 -35.59 3.58 7.04
C LEU A 77 -37.10 3.65 7.28
N LYS A 78 -37.85 2.89 6.48
CA LYS A 78 -39.32 2.83 6.57
C LYS A 78 -39.84 1.40 6.49
N VAL A 79 -40.67 1.02 7.46
CA VAL A 79 -41.41 -0.24 7.42
C VAL A 79 -42.64 -0.06 6.53
N ILE A 80 -42.64 -0.71 5.36
CA ILE A 80 -43.73 -0.60 4.40
C ILE A 80 -44.98 -1.36 4.87
N GLY A 81 -44.81 -2.56 5.39
CA GLY A 81 -45.91 -3.42 5.85
C GLY A 81 -45.44 -4.83 6.18
N GLU A 82 -46.39 -5.69 6.51
CA GLU A 82 -46.17 -7.12 6.78
C GLU A 82 -46.60 -7.97 5.58
N THR A 83 -45.95 -9.11 5.40
CA THR A 83 -46.28 -10.07 4.35
C THR A 83 -46.17 -11.50 4.88
N SER A 84 -46.91 -12.43 4.29
CA SER A 84 -46.84 -13.86 4.62
C SER A 84 -45.63 -14.57 4.01
N VAL A 85 -44.80 -13.84 3.25
CA VAL A 85 -43.59 -14.35 2.61
C VAL A 85 -42.39 -14.03 3.50
N ALA A 86 -41.54 -15.03 3.76
CA ALA A 86 -40.31 -14.86 4.54
C ALA A 86 -39.08 -15.09 3.65
N PRO A 87 -37.92 -14.49 3.97
CA PRO A 87 -36.63 -14.88 3.42
C PRO A 87 -36.42 -16.39 3.53
N ARG A 88 -35.92 -17.01 2.45
CA ARG A 88 -35.68 -18.46 2.39
C ARG A 88 -34.46 -18.85 3.23
N ASP A 89 -33.38 -18.10 3.05
CA ASP A 89 -32.07 -18.37 3.60
C ASP A 89 -31.67 -17.15 4.43
N GLY A 90 -31.80 -17.24 5.77
CA GLY A 90 -31.41 -16.18 6.70
C GLY A 90 -32.53 -15.30 7.28
N PRO A 91 -32.17 -14.33 8.15
CA PRO A 91 -33.11 -13.42 8.82
C PRO A 91 -33.64 -12.31 7.91
N LEU A 92 -32.86 -11.89 6.91
CA LEU A 92 -33.16 -10.80 5.99
C LEU A 92 -32.84 -11.22 4.54
N CYS A 93 -33.44 -10.52 3.57
CA CYS A 93 -33.13 -10.67 2.16
C CYS A 93 -33.36 -9.35 1.42
N LEU A 94 -32.38 -8.89 0.65
CA LEU A 94 -32.46 -7.74 -0.22
C LEU A 94 -33.22 -8.12 -1.51
N ILE A 95 -34.41 -7.55 -1.70
CA ILE A 95 -35.30 -7.92 -2.82
C ILE A 95 -35.39 -6.87 -3.92
N ALA A 96 -34.82 -5.68 -3.69
CA ALA A 96 -34.65 -4.66 -4.71
C ALA A 96 -33.55 -3.68 -4.29
N ARG A 97 -32.74 -3.22 -5.24
CA ARG A 97 -31.77 -2.13 -5.10
C ARG A 97 -32.04 -1.12 -6.23
N ASN A 98 -31.76 0.15 -5.99
CA ASN A 98 -31.82 1.15 -7.07
C ASN A 98 -30.57 1.02 -7.93
N ASP A 99 -30.70 1.35 -9.21
CA ASP A 99 -29.53 1.53 -10.08
C ASP A 99 -28.71 2.75 -9.61
N ARG A 100 -27.40 2.71 -9.89
CA ARG A 100 -26.49 3.82 -9.68
C ARG A 100 -27.01 5.07 -10.39
N PRO A 101 -26.98 6.27 -9.77
CA PRO A 101 -27.24 7.51 -10.47
C PRO A 101 -26.26 7.73 -11.62
N ILE A 102 -26.76 8.11 -12.80
CA ILE A 102 -25.88 8.47 -13.93
C ILE A 102 -25.19 9.79 -13.59
N ILE A 103 -23.86 9.76 -13.43
CA ILE A 103 -23.03 10.93 -13.16
C ILE A 103 -22.41 11.39 -14.49
N PRO A 104 -22.51 12.68 -14.87
CA PRO A 104 -21.88 13.17 -16.08
C PRO A 104 -20.36 13.32 -15.91
N CYS A 105 -19.58 12.99 -16.94
CA CYS A 105 -18.16 13.29 -17.01
C CYS A 105 -17.94 14.80 -17.07
N ASP A 106 -17.01 15.29 -16.26
CA ASP A 106 -16.68 16.72 -16.14
C ASP A 106 -16.11 17.33 -17.43
N LEU A 107 -15.45 16.52 -18.29
CA LEU A 107 -14.85 16.98 -19.54
C LEU A 107 -15.79 16.88 -20.75
N CYS A 108 -16.33 15.70 -21.02
CA CYS A 108 -17.12 15.48 -22.24
C CYS A 108 -18.64 15.56 -22.02
N GLY A 109 -19.11 15.50 -20.77
CA GLY A 109 -20.53 15.44 -20.42
C GLY A 109 -21.21 14.10 -20.73
N GLY A 110 -20.45 13.07 -21.13
CA GLY A 110 -20.89 11.68 -21.24
C GLY A 110 -21.12 11.04 -19.87
N GLU A 111 -21.35 9.73 -19.79
CA GLU A 111 -21.47 9.03 -18.49
C GLU A 111 -20.08 8.79 -17.89
N ALA A 112 -19.90 9.16 -16.62
CA ALA A 112 -18.69 8.91 -15.86
C ALA A 112 -18.71 7.53 -15.24
N GLU A 113 -17.52 6.94 -15.14
CA GLU A 113 -17.30 5.61 -14.59
C GLU A 113 -16.31 5.65 -13.42
N LEU A 114 -15.42 6.65 -13.44
CA LEU A 114 -14.31 6.82 -12.52
C LEU A 114 -14.47 8.13 -11.74
N ALA A 115 -14.10 8.09 -10.49
CA ALA A 115 -13.97 9.24 -9.61
C ALA A 115 -12.49 9.48 -9.31
N LEU A 116 -12.04 10.72 -9.43
CA LEU A 116 -10.70 11.14 -9.05
C LEU A 116 -10.80 11.90 -7.73
N ASN A 117 -10.10 11.39 -6.72
CA ASN A 117 -10.01 11.99 -5.38
C ASN A 117 -8.77 12.88 -5.32
N ASP A 118 -8.95 14.18 -5.54
CA ASP A 118 -7.87 15.13 -5.26
C ASP A 118 -7.94 15.56 -3.79
N PHE A 119 -6.90 15.24 -3.01
CA PHE A 119 -6.82 15.59 -1.59
C PHE A 119 -6.65 17.10 -1.34
N ASP A 120 -6.31 17.88 -2.36
CA ASP A 120 -6.15 19.33 -2.28
C ASP A 120 -7.42 20.10 -2.68
N GLU A 121 -8.43 19.44 -3.27
CA GLU A 121 -9.70 20.06 -3.66
C GLU A 121 -10.90 19.57 -2.82
N ASP A 122 -11.83 20.48 -2.50
CA ASP A 122 -13.04 20.17 -1.71
C ASP A 122 -14.11 19.36 -2.50
N PHE A 123 -13.84 19.00 -3.77
CA PHE A 123 -14.81 18.37 -4.67
C PHE A 123 -14.21 17.19 -5.42
N GLN A 124 -14.94 16.06 -5.43
CA GLN A 124 -14.59 14.88 -6.20
C GLN A 124 -14.89 15.12 -7.69
N HIS A 125 -13.94 14.76 -8.55
CA HIS A 125 -14.07 14.88 -10.01
C HIS A 125 -14.54 13.56 -10.63
N TYR A 126 -15.34 13.64 -11.68
CA TYR A 126 -15.90 12.46 -12.34
C TYR A 126 -15.54 12.42 -13.83
N TYR A 127 -15.01 11.29 -14.27
CA TYR A 127 -14.53 11.12 -15.64
C TYR A 127 -15.05 9.84 -16.29
N CYS A 128 -15.23 9.87 -17.61
CA CYS A 128 -15.26 8.65 -18.41
C CYS A 128 -13.82 8.19 -18.69
N ARG A 129 -13.64 6.91 -19.03
CA ARG A 129 -12.32 6.29 -19.26
C ARG A 129 -11.46 7.09 -20.25
N GLU A 130 -12.04 7.45 -21.39
CA GLU A 130 -11.35 8.20 -22.45
C GLU A 130 -10.85 9.57 -21.97
N CYS A 131 -11.67 10.29 -21.20
CA CYS A 131 -11.31 11.61 -20.71
C CYS A 131 -10.26 11.56 -19.59
N LEU A 132 -10.33 10.56 -18.69
CA LEU A 132 -9.33 10.41 -17.63
C LEU A 132 -7.93 10.13 -18.21
N SER A 133 -7.82 9.22 -19.19
CA SER A 133 -6.55 8.89 -19.86
C SER A 133 -5.85 10.06 -20.56
N SER A 134 -6.59 11.14 -20.83
CA SER A 134 -6.06 12.38 -21.44
C SER A 134 -5.64 13.45 -20.43
N THR A 135 -5.74 13.14 -19.14
CA THR A 135 -5.45 14.05 -18.01
C THR A 135 -4.27 13.48 -17.22
N GLU A 136 -3.40 14.32 -16.67
CA GLU A 136 -2.42 13.87 -15.67
C GLU A 136 -3.16 13.59 -14.36
N TYR A 137 -3.02 12.39 -13.80
CA TYR A 137 -3.61 11.98 -12.53
C TYR A 137 -2.67 11.03 -11.78
N ASP A 138 -2.84 10.95 -10.47
CA ASP A 138 -2.22 9.91 -9.63
C ASP A 138 -3.07 8.64 -9.68
N PRO A 139 -2.56 7.49 -10.16
CA PRO A 139 -3.30 6.23 -10.22
C PRO A 139 -3.88 5.80 -8.87
N ASP A 140 -3.20 6.11 -7.76
CA ASP A 140 -3.64 5.75 -6.40
C ASP A 140 -4.84 6.60 -5.93
N CYS A 141 -5.21 7.63 -6.69
CA CYS A 141 -6.31 8.54 -6.39
C CYS A 141 -7.57 8.26 -7.24
N VAL A 142 -7.61 7.16 -7.99
CA VAL A 142 -8.73 6.82 -8.90
C VAL A 142 -9.56 5.68 -8.32
N ASP A 143 -10.86 5.94 -8.15
CA ASP A 143 -11.84 4.95 -7.69
C ASP A 143 -12.94 4.72 -8.73
N LEU A 144 -13.55 3.53 -8.71
CA LEU A 144 -14.81 3.29 -9.40
C LEU A 144 -15.96 3.99 -8.68
N ILE A 145 -16.90 4.54 -9.45
CA ILE A 145 -18.11 5.13 -8.88
C ILE A 145 -19.04 4.02 -8.38
N ALA A 146 -19.02 3.83 -7.07
CA ALA A 146 -19.84 2.88 -6.33
C ALA A 146 -21.33 3.26 -6.30
N ASN A 147 -22.22 2.26 -6.28
CA ASN A 147 -23.66 2.43 -6.07
C ASN A 147 -24.02 2.60 -4.58
N SER A 148 -23.37 3.57 -3.93
CA SER A 148 -23.46 3.80 -2.49
C SER A 148 -23.58 5.29 -2.14
N PRO A 149 -24.33 5.65 -1.08
CA PRO A 149 -24.30 7.01 -0.51
C PRO A 149 -22.95 7.39 0.12
N ARG A 150 -22.04 6.42 0.29
CA ARG A 150 -20.70 6.59 0.85
C ARG A 150 -19.59 6.59 -0.22
N ASN A 151 -19.97 6.59 -1.51
CA ASN A 151 -19.03 6.74 -2.61
C ASN A 151 -18.12 7.97 -2.39
N GLY A 152 -16.79 7.79 -2.53
CA GLY A 152 -15.80 8.86 -2.35
C GLY A 152 -15.53 9.25 -0.90
N VAL A 153 -15.97 8.46 0.08
CA VAL A 153 -15.73 8.71 1.50
C VAL A 153 -14.93 7.58 2.11
N CYS A 154 -13.78 7.91 2.72
CA CYS A 154 -12.98 6.99 3.55
C CYS A 154 -12.57 5.68 2.83
N GLY A 155 -12.19 5.76 1.54
CA GLY A 155 -11.76 4.59 0.78
C GLY A 155 -12.85 3.51 0.63
N TYR A 156 -14.14 3.91 0.68
CA TYR A 156 -15.25 2.98 0.50
C TYR A 156 -15.19 2.32 -0.89
N ALA A 157 -15.20 0.99 -0.91
CA ALA A 157 -15.36 0.17 -2.10
C ALA A 157 -16.58 -0.75 -1.94
N GLU A 158 -17.28 -1.04 -3.04
CA GLU A 158 -18.34 -2.06 -3.01
C GLU A 158 -17.72 -3.45 -2.91
N ASP A 159 -18.33 -4.32 -2.09
CA ASP A 159 -18.00 -5.74 -2.01
C ASP A 159 -19.20 -6.56 -2.53
N PRO A 160 -19.21 -6.94 -3.82
CA PRO A 160 -20.30 -7.68 -4.41
C PRO A 160 -20.48 -9.07 -3.80
N GLU A 161 -19.39 -9.72 -3.34
CA GLU A 161 -19.42 -11.06 -2.77
C GLU A 161 -20.14 -11.05 -1.42
N THR A 162 -19.77 -10.11 -0.55
CA THR A 162 -20.41 -9.94 0.75
C THR A 162 -21.87 -9.49 0.56
N ALA A 163 -22.14 -8.58 -0.38
CA ALA A 163 -23.51 -8.16 -0.69
C ALA A 163 -24.37 -9.32 -1.22
N LEU A 164 -23.82 -10.23 -2.03
CA LEU A 164 -24.51 -11.37 -2.65
C LEU A 164 -25.16 -12.28 -1.60
N HIS A 165 -24.60 -12.38 -0.39
CA HIS A 165 -25.19 -13.14 0.72
C HIS A 165 -26.61 -12.71 1.09
N TRP A 166 -26.98 -11.47 0.79
CA TRP A 166 -28.31 -10.93 1.09
C TRP A 166 -29.28 -11.03 -0.08
N TYR A 167 -28.81 -11.34 -1.30
CA TYR A 167 -29.66 -11.47 -2.49
C TYR A 167 -30.39 -12.83 -2.52
N PRO A 168 -31.52 -12.92 -3.25
CA PRO A 168 -32.19 -14.19 -3.47
C PRO A 168 -31.28 -15.18 -4.21
N PRO A 169 -31.47 -16.50 -4.03
CA PRO A 169 -30.72 -17.50 -4.79
C PRO A 169 -30.88 -17.31 -6.31
N GLY A 170 -29.77 -17.35 -7.03
CA GLY A 170 -29.73 -17.23 -8.49
C GLY A 170 -29.17 -15.91 -9.03
N TRP A 171 -28.79 -14.99 -8.15
CA TRP A 171 -27.95 -13.83 -8.49
C TRP A 171 -26.47 -14.23 -8.51
N SER A 172 -25.65 -13.52 -9.29
CA SER A 172 -24.19 -13.55 -9.22
C SER A 172 -23.61 -12.19 -8.83
N ALA A 173 -22.35 -12.17 -8.39
CA ALA A 173 -21.61 -10.94 -8.10
C ALA A 173 -21.58 -9.99 -9.31
N ASP A 174 -21.34 -10.52 -10.51
CA ASP A 174 -21.30 -9.79 -11.79
C ASP A 174 -22.62 -9.06 -12.13
N GLU A 175 -23.75 -9.55 -11.60
CA GLU A 175 -25.06 -8.91 -11.80
C GLU A 175 -25.32 -7.77 -10.79
N ILE A 176 -24.50 -7.67 -9.73
CA ILE A 176 -24.60 -6.65 -8.67
C ILE A 176 -23.69 -5.46 -8.99
N VAL A 177 -22.45 -5.74 -9.43
CA VAL A 177 -21.52 -4.75 -9.97
C VAL A 177 -21.09 -5.26 -11.35
N PRO A 178 -21.50 -4.61 -12.44
CA PRO A 178 -21.00 -4.96 -13.76
C PRO A 178 -19.54 -4.52 -13.84
N GLU A 179 -18.63 -5.50 -13.84
CA GLU A 179 -17.16 -5.42 -13.93
C GLU A 179 -16.44 -5.20 -12.58
N GLU A 180 -15.53 -6.12 -12.25
CA GLU A 180 -14.67 -6.03 -11.06
C GLU A 180 -13.68 -4.87 -11.20
N PRO A 181 -13.30 -4.20 -10.09
CA PRO A 181 -12.19 -3.24 -10.08
C PRO A 181 -10.90 -3.82 -10.65
N GLY A 182 -10.65 -5.11 -10.42
CA GLY A 182 -9.49 -5.84 -10.97
C GLY A 182 -9.50 -5.84 -12.50
N GLU A 183 -10.57 -6.29 -13.15
CA GLU A 183 -10.64 -6.31 -14.62
C GLU A 183 -10.68 -4.90 -15.25
N LEU A 184 -11.24 -3.90 -14.55
CA LEU A 184 -11.29 -2.50 -15.00
C LEU A 184 -9.96 -1.75 -14.84
N LEU A 185 -9.20 -2.06 -13.78
CA LEU A 185 -7.83 -1.58 -13.55
C LEU A 185 -6.77 -2.46 -14.25
N ASP A 186 -7.13 -3.65 -14.72
CA ASP A 186 -6.33 -4.48 -15.63
C ASP A 186 -6.57 -4.10 -17.11
N GLU A 187 -7.74 -3.52 -17.45
CA GLU A 187 -8.03 -2.94 -18.78
C GLU A 187 -7.53 -1.50 -18.94
N ILE A 188 -7.31 -0.78 -17.84
CA ILE A 188 -6.28 0.25 -17.82
C ILE A 188 -4.97 -0.54 -17.73
N PRO A 189 -4.03 -0.44 -18.68
CA PRO A 189 -2.78 -1.15 -18.52
C PRO A 189 -2.18 -0.75 -17.17
N LEU A 190 -1.99 -1.72 -16.26
CA LEU A 190 -0.79 -1.70 -15.43
C LEU A 190 0.37 -1.77 -16.43
N ASP A 191 0.71 -0.59 -16.98
CA ASP A 191 1.61 -0.43 -18.11
C ASP A 191 2.95 -1.08 -17.76
N ASP A 192 3.40 -0.94 -16.51
CA ASP A 192 4.73 -1.33 -16.07
C ASP A 192 5.14 -2.76 -16.45
N GLU A 193 4.42 -3.82 -16.09
CA GLU A 193 4.95 -5.18 -16.30
C GLU A 193 4.87 -5.61 -17.79
N THR A 194 3.79 -5.27 -18.47
CA THR A 194 3.59 -5.60 -19.89
C THR A 194 4.47 -4.74 -20.80
N GLU A 195 4.61 -3.46 -20.49
CA GLU A 195 5.48 -2.51 -21.19
C GLU A 195 6.96 -2.80 -20.92
N VAL A 196 7.35 -3.15 -19.68
CA VAL A 196 8.71 -3.59 -19.36
C VAL A 196 9.06 -4.85 -20.13
N ASN A 197 8.18 -5.85 -20.16
CA ASN A 197 8.42 -7.07 -20.93
C ASN A 197 8.51 -6.79 -22.45
N ALA A 198 7.65 -5.92 -22.97
CA ALA A 198 7.69 -5.51 -24.38
C ALA A 198 8.97 -4.72 -24.72
N ALA A 199 9.41 -3.82 -23.84
CA ALA A 199 10.62 -3.05 -23.97
C ALA A 199 11.87 -3.93 -23.88
N MET A 200 11.91 -4.88 -22.93
CA MET A 200 12.97 -5.89 -22.85
C MET A 200 13.05 -6.70 -24.14
N ALA A 201 11.91 -7.14 -24.69
CA ALA A 201 11.87 -7.84 -25.97
C ALA A 201 12.37 -6.95 -27.12
N ALA A 202 12.03 -5.66 -27.12
CA ALA A 202 12.51 -4.70 -28.11
C ALA A 202 14.04 -4.49 -28.02
N VAL A 203 14.58 -4.37 -26.82
CA VAL A 203 16.03 -4.27 -26.56
C VAL A 203 16.75 -5.54 -27.03
N ILE A 204 16.23 -6.72 -26.68
CA ILE A 204 16.78 -8.01 -27.12
C ILE A 204 16.77 -8.12 -28.64
N GLN A 205 15.69 -7.66 -29.30
CA GLN A 205 15.60 -7.67 -30.76
C GLN A 205 16.58 -6.71 -31.43
N ASP A 206 16.86 -5.56 -30.82
CA ASP A 206 17.70 -4.50 -31.40
C ASP A 206 19.19 -4.77 -31.19
N ILE A 207 19.61 -5.06 -29.95
CA ILE A 207 21.02 -5.13 -29.52
C ILE A 207 21.35 -6.37 -28.67
N GLY A 208 20.42 -7.33 -28.55
CA GLY A 208 20.62 -8.54 -27.76
C GLY A 208 21.88 -9.36 -28.13
N PRO A 209 22.24 -9.54 -29.41
CA PRO A 209 23.49 -10.21 -29.78
C PRO A 209 24.75 -9.52 -29.22
N ASP A 210 24.81 -8.18 -29.27
CA ASP A 210 25.93 -7.39 -28.72
C ASP A 210 25.98 -7.47 -27.19
N ILE A 211 24.81 -7.42 -26.51
CA ILE A 211 24.74 -7.60 -25.06
C ILE A 211 25.29 -8.98 -24.67
N ASN A 212 24.92 -10.04 -25.39
CA ASN A 212 25.44 -11.38 -25.13
C ASN A 212 26.96 -11.48 -25.37
N GLU A 213 27.48 -10.87 -26.44
CA GLU A 213 28.92 -10.85 -26.70
C GLU A 213 29.68 -10.08 -25.61
N PHE A 214 29.13 -8.95 -25.16
CA PHE A 214 29.66 -8.17 -24.05
C PHE A 214 29.68 -8.99 -22.74
N VAL A 215 28.59 -9.66 -22.38
CA VAL A 215 28.50 -10.47 -21.16
C VAL A 215 29.51 -11.62 -21.19
N GLU A 216 29.71 -12.28 -22.33
CA GLU A 216 30.73 -13.32 -22.48
C GLU A 216 32.16 -12.77 -22.37
N ALA A 217 32.41 -11.55 -22.86
CA ALA A 217 33.68 -10.88 -22.67
C ALA A 217 33.94 -10.53 -21.20
N GLU A 218 32.91 -10.04 -20.49
CA GLU A 218 32.97 -9.77 -19.04
C GLU A 218 33.22 -11.06 -18.25
N ARG A 219 32.57 -12.17 -18.62
CA ARG A 219 32.78 -13.50 -18.03
C ARG A 219 34.22 -13.95 -18.15
N ALA A 220 34.83 -13.78 -19.32
CA ALA A 220 36.22 -14.14 -19.58
C ALA A 220 37.22 -13.25 -18.81
N ALA A 221 36.90 -11.98 -18.60
CA ALA A 221 37.81 -11.01 -17.99
C ALA A 221 37.72 -10.94 -16.46
N TYR A 222 36.50 -11.00 -15.92
CA TYR A 222 36.19 -10.70 -14.52
C TYR A 222 35.52 -11.87 -13.77
N GLY A 223 35.12 -12.92 -14.49
CA GLY A 223 34.45 -14.09 -13.93
C GLY A 223 32.92 -13.97 -13.90
N GLU A 224 32.27 -15.05 -13.44
CA GLU A 224 30.81 -15.24 -13.55
C GLU A 224 29.99 -14.16 -12.84
N GLY A 225 30.38 -13.78 -11.61
CA GLY A 225 29.59 -12.83 -10.80
C GLY A 225 29.47 -11.45 -11.44
N ILE A 226 30.59 -10.91 -11.94
CA ILE A 226 30.60 -9.62 -12.66
C ILE A 226 29.89 -9.73 -14.00
N ALA A 227 29.98 -10.87 -14.69
CA ALA A 227 29.28 -11.06 -15.96
C ALA A 227 27.76 -11.06 -15.81
N CYS A 228 27.23 -11.75 -14.79
CA CYS A 228 25.81 -11.73 -14.46
C CYS A 228 25.35 -10.29 -14.16
N MET A 229 26.05 -9.63 -13.24
CA MET A 229 25.78 -8.23 -12.89
C MET A 229 25.85 -7.30 -14.11
N ALA A 230 26.79 -7.54 -15.02
CA ALA A 230 26.95 -6.76 -16.24
C ALA A 230 25.76 -6.93 -17.19
N GLY A 231 25.27 -8.16 -17.36
CA GLY A 231 24.08 -8.45 -18.14
C GLY A 231 22.85 -7.74 -17.58
N ASP A 232 22.60 -7.91 -16.27
CA ASP A 232 21.42 -7.34 -15.60
C ASP A 232 21.45 -5.82 -15.63
N THR A 233 22.62 -5.22 -15.34
CA THR A 233 22.79 -3.75 -15.34
C THR A 233 22.56 -3.15 -16.72
N VAL A 234 23.13 -3.76 -17.76
CA VAL A 234 22.99 -3.26 -19.14
C VAL A 234 21.55 -3.44 -19.62
N MET A 235 20.95 -4.60 -19.37
CA MET A 235 19.56 -4.85 -19.75
C MET A 235 18.62 -3.86 -19.08
N ALA A 236 18.70 -3.69 -17.76
CA ALA A 236 17.87 -2.73 -17.03
C ALA A 236 18.06 -1.30 -17.56
N PHE A 237 19.31 -0.86 -17.75
CA PHE A 237 19.59 0.48 -18.27
C PHE A 237 19.02 0.70 -19.68
N CYS A 238 19.21 -0.27 -20.59
CA CYS A 238 18.65 -0.20 -21.94
C CYS A 238 17.13 -0.19 -21.94
N THR A 239 16.49 -0.97 -21.06
CA THR A 239 15.03 -1.00 -20.90
C THR A 239 14.50 0.35 -20.41
N PHE A 240 15.10 0.95 -19.37
CA PHE A 240 14.69 2.28 -18.89
C PHE A 240 14.88 3.37 -19.95
N MET A 241 15.98 3.33 -20.70
CA MET A 241 16.20 4.24 -21.83
C MET A 241 15.13 4.09 -22.92
N TYR A 242 14.62 2.88 -23.11
CA TYR A 242 13.58 2.60 -24.09
C TYR A 242 12.19 3.05 -23.63
N ILE A 243 11.84 2.80 -22.37
CA ILE A 243 10.50 3.12 -21.82
C ILE A 243 10.41 4.61 -21.47
N VAL A 244 11.27 5.08 -20.58
CA VAL A 244 11.14 6.41 -19.96
C VAL A 244 11.55 7.52 -20.92
N TYR A 245 12.55 7.26 -21.76
CA TYR A 245 13.13 8.26 -22.66
C TYR A 245 12.77 8.03 -24.12
N GLU A 246 12.08 6.93 -24.45
CA GLU A 246 11.65 6.55 -25.80
C GLU A 246 12.78 6.58 -26.85
N VAL A 247 14.02 6.31 -26.45
CA VAL A 247 15.21 6.39 -27.33
C VAL A 247 16.00 5.10 -27.40
N LYS A 248 16.37 4.75 -28.64
CA LYS A 248 17.33 3.69 -28.92
C LYS A 248 18.76 4.14 -28.67
N ILE A 249 19.68 3.18 -28.55
CA ILE A 249 21.08 3.42 -28.21
C ILE A 249 21.81 4.37 -29.18
N ASP A 250 21.38 4.44 -30.44
CA ASP A 250 21.95 5.33 -31.45
C ASP A 250 21.55 6.81 -31.28
N ALA A 251 20.52 7.07 -30.49
CA ALA A 251 19.98 8.39 -30.19
C ALA A 251 20.29 8.88 -28.76
N TRP A 252 21.03 8.10 -27.96
CA TRP A 252 21.35 8.48 -26.58
C TRP A 252 22.22 9.74 -26.50
N ASP A 253 21.87 10.64 -25.58
CA ASP A 253 22.62 11.84 -25.28
C ASP A 253 23.07 11.89 -23.81
N ALA A 254 23.95 12.83 -23.49
CA ALA A 254 24.55 12.95 -22.17
C ALA A 254 23.50 13.19 -21.06
N LEU A 255 22.47 13.97 -21.33
CA LEU A 255 21.46 14.33 -20.34
C LEU A 255 20.52 13.15 -20.07
N SER A 256 20.06 12.46 -21.12
CA SER A 256 19.19 11.28 -20.97
C SER A 256 19.91 10.17 -20.19
N VAL A 257 21.19 9.91 -20.50
CA VAL A 257 22.00 8.89 -19.82
C VAL A 257 22.26 9.24 -18.35
N GLN A 258 22.51 10.52 -18.03
CA GLN A 258 22.68 10.96 -16.64
C GLN A 258 21.41 10.78 -15.81
N ARG A 259 20.27 11.20 -16.36
CA ARG A 259 18.98 11.05 -15.70
C ARG A 259 18.59 9.59 -15.55
N CYS A 260 18.71 8.78 -16.60
CA CYS A 260 18.43 7.35 -16.52
C CYS A 260 19.27 6.65 -15.45
N LEU A 261 20.53 7.06 -15.27
CA LEU A 261 21.38 6.50 -14.22
C LEU A 261 20.88 6.87 -12.82
N VAL A 262 20.60 8.15 -12.58
CA VAL A 262 20.31 8.67 -11.23
C VAL A 262 18.85 8.48 -10.84
N ASP A 263 17.93 8.70 -11.77
CA ASP A 263 16.50 8.78 -11.52
C ASP A 263 15.84 7.40 -11.67
N GLU A 264 16.31 6.57 -12.62
CA GLU A 264 15.70 5.25 -12.90
C GLU A 264 16.54 4.08 -12.35
N LEU A 265 17.77 3.90 -12.85
CA LEU A 265 18.59 2.74 -12.48
C LEU A 265 18.88 2.71 -10.98
N SER A 266 19.07 3.88 -10.37
CA SER A 266 19.29 3.98 -8.92
C SER A 266 18.09 3.51 -8.08
N GLN A 267 16.90 3.37 -8.65
CA GLN A 267 15.69 2.88 -7.97
C GLN A 267 15.55 1.36 -7.99
N ASN A 268 16.39 0.64 -8.74
CA ASN A 268 16.33 -0.83 -8.82
C ASN A 268 16.27 -1.47 -7.41
N PRO A 269 15.17 -2.11 -7.01
CA PRO A 269 14.89 -2.38 -5.60
C PRO A 269 15.94 -3.29 -4.94
N ILE A 270 16.50 -4.25 -5.69
CA ILE A 270 17.38 -5.26 -5.13
C ILE A 270 18.63 -5.39 -6.00
N PHE A 271 19.79 -5.25 -5.37
CA PHE A 271 21.07 -5.36 -6.03
C PHE A 271 22.15 -5.91 -5.08
N PRO A 272 23.19 -6.58 -5.59
CA PRO A 272 24.36 -6.99 -4.80
C PRO A 272 25.04 -5.81 -4.10
N GLU A 273 25.62 -6.02 -2.91
CA GLU A 273 26.27 -4.94 -2.13
C GLU A 273 27.35 -4.17 -2.92
N ASP A 274 28.05 -4.83 -3.84
CA ASP A 274 29.10 -4.25 -4.67
C ASP A 274 28.58 -3.62 -5.97
N TRP A 275 27.29 -3.75 -6.29
CA TRP A 275 26.70 -3.20 -7.52
C TRP A 275 26.81 -1.68 -7.65
N PRO A 276 26.55 -0.84 -6.61
CA PRO A 276 26.67 0.61 -6.74
C PRO A 276 28.08 1.08 -7.14
N GLU A 277 29.10 0.33 -6.76
CA GLU A 277 30.50 0.62 -7.13
C GLU A 277 30.87 0.12 -8.54
N ASN A 278 30.13 -0.87 -9.06
CA ASN A 278 30.44 -1.53 -10.33
C ASN A 278 29.54 -1.12 -11.50
N ALA A 279 28.33 -0.61 -11.26
CA ALA A 279 27.35 -0.31 -12.30
C ALA A 279 27.87 0.70 -13.34
N VAL A 280 28.41 1.84 -12.90
CA VAL A 280 28.98 2.85 -13.82
C VAL A 280 30.22 2.32 -14.58
N PRO A 281 31.20 1.66 -13.93
CA PRO A 281 32.27 0.99 -14.64
C PRO A 281 31.81 -0.02 -15.70
N ILE A 282 30.77 -0.81 -15.41
CA ILE A 282 30.17 -1.77 -16.35
C ILE A 282 29.58 -1.02 -17.55
N LEU A 283 28.72 -0.02 -17.31
CA LEU A 283 28.09 0.77 -18.38
C LEU A 283 29.14 1.46 -19.26
N CYS A 284 30.24 1.95 -18.67
CA CYS A 284 31.34 2.54 -19.44
C CYS A 284 32.01 1.52 -20.38
N ARG A 285 32.21 0.27 -19.92
CA ARG A 285 32.77 -0.80 -20.76
C ARG A 285 31.79 -1.20 -21.86
N PHE A 286 30.50 -1.29 -21.53
CA PHE A 286 29.44 -1.57 -22.48
C PHE A 286 29.38 -0.52 -23.61
N LEU A 287 29.38 0.78 -23.28
CA LEU A 287 29.39 1.84 -24.30
C LEU A 287 30.63 1.78 -25.20
N THR A 288 31.79 1.40 -24.65
CA THR A 288 33.00 1.18 -25.46
C THR A 288 32.84 -0.01 -26.41
N HIS A 289 32.19 -1.08 -25.95
CA HIS A 289 31.88 -2.25 -26.78
C HIS A 289 30.91 -1.88 -27.92
N MET A 290 29.83 -1.16 -27.60
CA MET A 290 28.81 -0.76 -28.58
C MET A 290 29.34 0.23 -29.63
N GLU A 291 30.31 1.09 -29.29
CA GLU A 291 30.98 1.94 -30.29
C GLU A 291 31.87 1.12 -31.22
N ALA A 292 32.52 0.07 -30.70
CA ALA A 292 33.32 -0.84 -31.50
C ALA A 292 32.47 -1.72 -32.44
N SER A 293 31.24 -2.07 -32.04
CA SER A 293 30.28 -2.78 -32.91
C SER A 293 29.54 -1.85 -33.89
N GLY A 294 29.65 -0.53 -33.71
CA GLY A 294 29.13 0.49 -34.62
C GLY A 294 27.69 0.92 -34.34
N HIS A 295 27.16 0.58 -33.17
CA HIS A 295 25.80 0.91 -32.72
C HIS A 295 25.67 2.30 -32.09
N LEU A 296 26.78 2.93 -31.70
CA LEU A 296 26.82 4.35 -31.34
C LEU A 296 28.11 5.03 -31.82
N THR A 297 28.12 6.36 -31.79
CA THR A 297 29.24 7.19 -32.28
C THR A 297 29.77 8.21 -31.27
N ASN A 298 29.11 8.30 -30.11
CA ASN A 298 29.35 9.31 -29.08
C ASN A 298 29.73 8.69 -27.72
N ALA A 299 30.31 7.48 -27.70
CA ALA A 299 30.58 6.78 -26.44
C ALA A 299 31.45 7.59 -25.48
N SER A 300 32.44 8.30 -26.01
CA SER A 300 33.32 9.17 -25.21
C SER A 300 32.56 10.26 -24.44
N GLU A 301 31.49 10.81 -25.02
CA GLU A 301 30.63 11.81 -24.39
C GLU A 301 29.74 11.18 -23.31
N LEU A 302 29.07 10.07 -23.65
CA LEU A 302 28.19 9.34 -22.72
C LEU A 302 28.96 8.79 -21.51
N ILE A 303 30.18 8.27 -21.72
CA ILE A 303 31.07 7.81 -20.64
C ILE A 303 31.45 8.95 -19.70
N ALA A 304 31.71 10.15 -20.23
CA ALA A 304 31.98 11.33 -19.41
C ALA A 304 30.75 11.69 -18.56
N ALA A 305 29.56 11.63 -19.17
CA ALA A 305 28.30 11.94 -18.53
C ALA A 305 27.99 10.96 -17.37
N LEU A 306 28.17 9.65 -17.58
CA LEU A 306 28.00 8.61 -16.56
C LEU A 306 28.94 8.82 -15.36
N LYS A 307 30.23 9.10 -15.62
CA LYS A 307 31.22 9.34 -14.56
C LYS A 307 30.94 10.60 -13.75
N GLU A 308 30.37 11.62 -14.38
CA GLU A 308 29.94 12.83 -13.68
C GLU A 308 28.76 12.55 -12.74
N ALA A 309 27.81 11.71 -13.16
CA ALA A 309 26.63 11.34 -12.38
C ALA A 309 26.87 10.24 -11.34
N GLU A 310 27.96 9.49 -11.43
CA GLU A 310 28.30 8.35 -10.55
C GLU A 310 28.17 8.64 -9.05
N PRO A 311 28.65 9.77 -8.48
CA PRO A 311 28.50 10.04 -7.06
C PRO A 311 27.04 10.27 -6.63
N ALA A 312 26.22 10.88 -7.51
CA ALA A 312 24.80 11.09 -7.25
C ALA A 312 24.05 9.77 -7.31
N PHE A 313 24.35 8.94 -8.30
CA PHE A 313 23.84 7.58 -8.44
C PHE A 313 24.15 6.71 -7.22
N GLN A 314 25.41 6.65 -6.78
CA GLN A 314 25.80 5.85 -5.61
C GLN A 314 25.08 6.29 -4.34
N LYS A 315 24.92 7.61 -4.16
CA LYS A 315 24.17 8.16 -3.04
C LYS A 315 22.69 7.80 -3.09
N ALA A 316 22.07 7.87 -4.26
CA ALA A 316 20.66 7.53 -4.46
C ALA A 316 20.42 6.01 -4.29
N ALA A 317 21.25 5.19 -4.93
CA ALA A 317 21.15 3.73 -4.86
C ALA A 317 21.32 3.19 -3.43
N THR A 318 22.15 3.82 -2.61
CA THR A 318 22.43 3.39 -1.22
C THR A 318 21.65 4.19 -0.17
N SER A 319 20.65 4.97 -0.58
CA SER A 319 19.81 5.76 0.32
C SER A 319 19.04 4.85 1.29
N PRO A 320 19.11 5.10 2.61
CA PRO A 320 18.32 4.35 3.60
C PRO A 320 16.81 4.42 3.35
N GLU A 321 16.32 5.51 2.78
CA GLU A 321 14.92 5.74 2.44
C GLU A 321 14.40 4.69 1.42
N LYS A 322 15.26 4.22 0.51
CA LYS A 322 14.90 3.18 -0.46
C LYS A 322 14.67 1.83 0.20
N GLY A 323 15.54 1.43 1.13
CA GLY A 323 15.34 0.22 1.93
C GLY A 323 14.04 0.28 2.75
N GLN A 324 13.66 1.48 3.22
CA GLN A 324 12.38 1.70 3.89
C GLN A 324 11.18 1.58 2.93
N ALA A 325 11.28 2.12 1.71
CA ALA A 325 10.22 2.02 0.70
C ALA A 325 9.94 0.56 0.32
N ILE A 326 10.99 -0.23 0.05
CA ILE A 326 10.85 -1.67 -0.25
C ILE A 326 10.24 -2.41 0.94
N PHE A 327 10.70 -2.13 2.15
CA PHE A 327 10.14 -2.73 3.36
C PHE A 327 8.64 -2.43 3.52
N LYS A 328 8.22 -1.19 3.27
CA LYS A 328 6.79 -0.81 3.31
C LYS A 328 5.98 -1.52 2.25
N PHE A 329 6.48 -1.61 1.02
CA PHE A 329 5.81 -2.34 -0.05
C PHE A 329 5.59 -3.81 0.33
N ILE A 330 6.64 -4.48 0.84
CA ILE A 330 6.54 -5.87 1.29
C ILE A 330 5.56 -6.00 2.47
N LEU A 331 5.55 -5.04 3.39
CA LEU A 331 4.64 -5.03 4.51
C LEU A 331 3.18 -4.91 4.06
N MET A 332 2.88 -3.98 3.15
CA MET A 332 1.57 -3.82 2.53
C MET A 332 1.12 -5.11 1.85
N LYS A 333 1.97 -5.71 1.00
CA LYS A 333 1.68 -6.99 0.33
C LYS A 333 1.43 -8.13 1.33
N ALA A 334 2.17 -8.17 2.44
CA ALA A 334 1.98 -9.16 3.48
C ALA A 334 0.61 -9.00 4.16
N GLU A 335 0.20 -7.77 4.44
CA GLU A 335 -1.10 -7.46 5.05
C GLU A 335 -2.26 -7.79 4.11
N GLU A 336 -2.16 -7.44 2.82
CA GLU A 336 -3.12 -7.83 1.77
C GLU A 336 -3.27 -9.34 1.67
N ALA A 337 -2.16 -10.08 1.78
CA ALA A 337 -2.14 -11.53 1.76
C ALA A 337 -2.58 -12.17 3.10
N GLY A 338 -2.91 -11.37 4.12
CA GLY A 338 -3.32 -11.84 5.44
C GLY A 338 -2.20 -12.52 6.24
N VAL A 339 -0.94 -12.21 5.94
CA VAL A 339 0.23 -12.70 6.68
C VAL A 339 0.31 -11.99 8.03
N ASP A 340 0.48 -12.77 9.10
CA ASP A 340 0.75 -12.22 10.44
C ASP A 340 2.14 -11.57 10.46
N THR A 341 2.18 -10.24 10.41
CA THR A 341 3.42 -9.46 10.37
C THR A 341 4.14 -9.43 11.73
N ASP A 342 3.47 -9.86 12.82
CA ASP A 342 4.09 -10.04 14.13
C ASP A 342 4.73 -11.44 14.28
N ASP A 343 4.43 -12.40 13.39
CA ASP A 343 5.19 -13.65 13.23
C ASP A 343 6.38 -13.42 12.27
N PHE A 344 7.54 -13.16 12.86
CA PHE A 344 8.75 -12.88 12.09
C PHE A 344 9.17 -14.00 11.13
N ASP A 345 8.89 -15.27 11.44
CA ASP A 345 9.26 -16.36 10.53
C ASP A 345 8.27 -16.39 9.35
N ALA A 346 6.98 -16.14 9.58
CA ALA A 346 5.98 -16.03 8.51
C ALA A 346 6.25 -14.83 7.60
N PHE A 347 6.46 -13.65 8.19
CA PHE A 347 6.79 -12.43 7.47
C PHE A 347 8.12 -12.54 6.72
N PHE A 348 9.16 -13.13 7.35
CA PHE A 348 10.46 -13.31 6.68
C PHE A 348 10.34 -14.22 5.45
N ASN A 349 9.60 -15.34 5.56
CA ASN A 349 9.38 -16.24 4.42
C ASN A 349 8.63 -15.54 3.28
N PHE A 350 7.64 -14.72 3.61
CA PHE A 350 6.90 -13.91 2.64
C PHE A 350 7.83 -12.88 1.98
N ALA A 351 8.52 -12.07 2.78
CA ALA A 351 9.42 -11.03 2.32
C ALA A 351 10.52 -11.58 1.39
N VAL A 352 11.10 -12.74 1.70
CA VAL A 352 12.11 -13.36 0.82
C VAL A 352 11.51 -13.75 -0.54
N ARG A 353 10.27 -14.25 -0.58
CA ARG A 353 9.60 -14.61 -1.84
C ARG A 353 9.32 -13.38 -2.68
N GLU A 354 8.74 -12.34 -2.07
CA GLU A 354 8.50 -11.05 -2.73
C GLU A 354 9.81 -10.45 -3.26
N LEU A 355 10.89 -10.49 -2.48
CA LEU A 355 12.20 -10.01 -2.93
C LEU A 355 12.75 -10.82 -4.12
N VAL A 356 12.50 -12.13 -4.16
CA VAL A 356 12.93 -12.96 -5.30
C VAL A 356 12.11 -12.61 -6.56
N GLU A 357 10.80 -12.41 -6.42
CA GLU A 357 9.93 -11.95 -7.50
C GLU A 357 10.32 -10.55 -8.01
N MET A 358 10.54 -9.59 -7.11
CA MET A 358 11.01 -8.24 -7.44
C MET A 358 12.36 -8.23 -8.16
N ALA A 359 13.22 -9.22 -7.88
CA ALA A 359 14.48 -9.39 -8.58
C ALA A 359 14.32 -10.05 -9.96
N GLY A 360 13.08 -10.32 -10.41
CA GLY A 360 12.75 -10.86 -11.72
C GLY A 360 12.93 -12.37 -11.84
N PHE A 361 13.04 -13.10 -10.72
CA PHE A 361 13.16 -14.55 -10.75
C PHE A 361 11.79 -15.22 -10.78
N ASP A 362 11.64 -16.18 -11.70
CA ASP A 362 10.46 -17.04 -11.79
C ASP A 362 10.39 -18.01 -10.60
N LEU A 363 9.40 -17.82 -9.71
CA LEU A 363 9.18 -18.70 -8.55
C LEU A 363 8.70 -20.11 -8.94
N ASP A 364 8.25 -20.35 -10.16
CA ASP A 364 7.90 -21.69 -10.64
C ASP A 364 9.11 -22.48 -11.16
N ASN A 365 10.28 -21.83 -11.27
CA ASN A 365 11.52 -22.47 -11.70
C ASN A 365 12.07 -23.42 -10.61
N GLU A 366 12.29 -24.69 -10.95
CA GLU A 366 12.75 -25.73 -10.01
C GLU A 366 14.10 -25.41 -9.34
N GLU A 367 15.01 -24.71 -10.02
CA GLU A 367 16.32 -24.32 -9.47
C GLU A 367 16.16 -23.18 -8.46
N VAL A 368 15.34 -22.19 -8.79
CA VAL A 368 14.98 -21.06 -7.91
C VAL A 368 14.26 -21.56 -6.66
N GLN A 369 13.27 -22.43 -6.80
CA GLN A 369 12.56 -23.04 -5.66
C GLN A 369 13.47 -23.82 -4.73
N LYS A 370 14.46 -24.52 -5.29
CA LYS A 370 15.42 -25.30 -4.52
C LYS A 370 16.36 -24.40 -3.71
N GLU A 371 16.87 -23.33 -4.30
CA GLU A 371 17.68 -22.35 -3.58
C GLU A 371 16.87 -21.60 -2.50
N LEU A 372 15.64 -21.18 -2.82
CA LEU A 372 14.70 -20.63 -1.84
C LEU A 372 14.46 -21.59 -0.67
N SER A 373 14.20 -22.86 -0.96
CA SER A 373 13.99 -23.88 0.08
C SER A 373 15.21 -24.01 0.99
N ASN A 374 16.43 -24.02 0.43
CA ASN A 374 17.66 -24.06 1.22
C ASN A 374 17.83 -22.79 2.08
N LEU A 375 17.43 -21.62 1.56
CA LEU A 375 17.54 -20.33 2.24
C LEU A 375 16.51 -20.19 3.38
N LEU A 376 15.32 -20.78 3.22
CA LEU A 376 14.21 -20.75 4.17
C LEU A 376 14.17 -21.95 5.14
N GLU A 377 15.07 -22.93 5.00
CA GLU A 377 15.11 -24.16 5.82
C GLU A 377 15.50 -23.94 7.32
N GLY A 378 15.59 -22.69 7.78
CA GLY A 378 15.98 -22.33 9.14
C GLY A 378 15.06 -21.27 9.76
N ARG A 379 15.16 -21.11 11.09
CA ARG A 379 14.59 -19.94 11.77
C ARG A 379 15.29 -18.67 11.31
N THR A 380 14.54 -17.57 11.23
CA THR A 380 15.10 -16.26 10.90
C THR A 380 16.32 -15.96 11.78
N PRO A 381 17.50 -15.63 11.21
CA PRO A 381 18.69 -15.32 12.00
C PRO A 381 18.39 -14.21 13.02
N GLU A 382 18.89 -14.33 14.25
CA GLU A 382 18.58 -13.38 15.34
C GLU A 382 18.92 -11.92 14.99
N ALA A 383 19.99 -11.70 14.23
CA ALA A 383 20.38 -10.38 13.74
C ALA A 383 19.36 -9.82 12.73
N LEU A 384 18.84 -10.67 11.84
CA LEU A 384 17.87 -10.29 10.82
C LEU A 384 16.48 -10.05 11.43
N ALA A 385 16.06 -10.90 12.38
CA ALA A 385 14.86 -10.67 13.16
C ALA A 385 14.94 -9.34 13.95
N GLY A 386 16.13 -8.99 14.45
CA GLY A 386 16.41 -7.69 15.05
C GLY A 386 16.21 -6.52 14.08
N ASN A 387 16.68 -6.64 12.84
CA ASN A 387 16.51 -5.64 11.78
C ASN A 387 15.04 -5.45 11.42
N ILE A 388 14.34 -6.55 11.12
CA ILE A 388 12.91 -6.54 10.77
C ILE A 388 12.11 -5.88 11.88
N ARG A 389 12.39 -6.27 13.13
CA ARG A 389 11.71 -5.71 14.30
C ARG A 389 11.97 -4.21 14.47
N ALA A 390 13.18 -3.73 14.22
CA ALA A 390 13.50 -2.31 14.29
C ALA A 390 12.80 -1.51 13.17
N ALA A 391 12.74 -2.08 11.96
CA ALA A 391 12.00 -1.51 10.84
C ALA A 391 10.50 -1.42 11.15
N MET A 392 9.89 -2.49 11.66
CA MET A 392 8.48 -2.53 12.10
C MET A 392 8.15 -1.53 13.22
N ILE A 393 9.11 -1.21 14.09
CA ILE A 393 8.93 -0.19 15.13
C ILE A 393 9.00 1.20 14.51
N PHE A 394 9.93 1.43 13.58
CA PHE A 394 10.09 2.72 12.93
C PHE A 394 8.92 3.04 11.99
N GLU A 395 8.45 2.07 11.22
CA GLU A 395 7.28 2.19 10.33
C GLU A 395 6.07 2.71 11.12
N ARG A 396 5.72 2.05 12.24
CA ARG A 396 4.63 2.50 13.11
C ARG A 396 4.83 3.90 13.69
N CYS A 397 6.08 4.31 13.89
CA CYS A 397 6.38 5.70 14.29
C CYS A 397 6.12 6.66 13.12
N GLU A 398 6.49 6.26 11.91
CA GLU A 398 6.29 7.03 10.69
C GLU A 398 4.82 7.24 10.36
N ASP A 399 4.00 6.18 10.39
CA ASP A 399 2.55 6.29 10.21
C ASP A 399 1.96 7.32 11.17
N PHE A 400 2.28 7.23 12.47
CA PHE A 400 1.83 8.26 13.43
C PHE A 400 2.29 9.67 13.02
N CYS A 401 3.55 9.81 12.60
CA CYS A 401 4.17 11.10 12.32
C CYS A 401 3.64 11.79 11.05
N GLN A 402 2.94 11.10 10.14
CA GLN A 402 2.29 11.71 8.98
C GLN A 402 1.28 12.82 9.36
N ARG A 403 0.83 12.84 10.61
CA ARG A 403 -0.09 13.84 11.16
C ARG A 403 0.58 15.21 11.43
N PHE A 404 1.90 15.29 11.36
CA PHE A 404 2.63 16.54 11.55
C PHE A 404 2.91 17.24 10.22
N PRO A 405 2.94 18.60 10.19
CA PRO A 405 3.17 19.36 8.97
C PRO A 405 4.61 19.30 8.45
N ASP A 406 5.55 18.77 9.26
CA ASP A 406 6.95 18.62 8.89
C ASP A 406 7.55 17.33 9.49
N ASN A 407 8.72 16.95 8.96
CA ASN A 407 9.40 15.70 9.34
C ASN A 407 10.23 15.81 10.63
N THR A 408 10.10 16.88 11.42
CA THR A 408 10.95 17.09 12.62
C THR A 408 10.78 15.97 13.63
N ILE A 409 9.53 15.58 13.92
CA ILE A 409 9.24 14.50 14.87
C ILE A 409 9.71 13.15 14.33
N LEU A 410 9.49 12.90 13.04
CA LEU A 410 9.93 11.67 12.37
C LEU A 410 11.45 11.51 12.42
N GLU A 411 12.20 12.59 12.17
CA GLU A 411 13.66 12.57 12.23
C GLU A 411 14.18 12.33 13.65
N HIS A 412 13.49 12.86 14.66
CA HIS A 412 13.76 12.52 16.06
C HIS A 412 13.46 11.05 16.38
N CYS A 413 12.34 10.51 15.90
CA CYS A 413 12.04 9.07 16.01
C CYS A 413 13.15 8.22 15.35
N ARG A 414 13.60 8.60 14.15
CA ARG A 414 14.68 7.92 13.41
C ARG A 414 15.97 7.87 14.21
N ARG A 415 16.36 9.01 14.80
CA ARG A 415 17.53 9.09 15.69
C ARG A 415 17.39 8.17 16.89
N ILE A 416 16.25 8.21 17.59
CA ILE A 416 16.00 7.37 18.77
C ILE A 416 16.05 5.88 18.41
N VAL A 417 15.39 5.46 17.32
CA VAL A 417 15.40 4.06 16.86
C VAL A 417 16.83 3.61 16.57
N ARG A 418 17.60 4.40 15.82
CA ARG A 418 19.00 4.10 15.50
C ARG A 418 19.84 3.94 16.77
N ASP A 419 19.76 4.89 17.69
CA ASP A 419 20.54 4.87 18.92
C ASP A 419 20.17 3.65 19.80
N LEU A 420 18.90 3.25 19.82
CA LEU A 420 18.44 2.04 20.53
C LEU A 420 18.86 0.75 19.81
N PHE A 421 18.88 0.75 18.48
CA PHE A 421 19.28 -0.38 17.66
C PHE A 421 20.78 -0.68 17.81
N ASP A 422 21.61 0.36 17.75
CA ASP A 422 23.07 0.26 17.87
C ASP A 422 23.53 -0.01 19.32
N HIS A 423 22.64 0.11 20.31
CA HIS A 423 23.00 -0.03 21.71
C HIS A 423 23.38 -1.50 22.04
N PRO A 424 24.52 -1.77 22.72
CA PRO A 424 25.02 -3.14 22.97
C PRO A 424 24.06 -4.07 23.74
N ALA A 425 23.12 -3.49 24.49
CA ALA A 425 22.10 -4.24 25.23
C ALA A 425 20.88 -4.66 24.38
N ALA A 426 20.84 -4.31 23.09
CA ALA A 426 19.78 -4.60 22.13
C ALA A 426 18.35 -4.41 22.70
N PRO A 427 18.01 -3.22 23.23
CA PRO A 427 16.74 -2.99 23.92
C PRO A 427 15.52 -3.27 23.03
N LEU A 428 15.59 -3.00 21.72
CA LEU A 428 14.50 -3.21 20.77
C LEU A 428 14.18 -4.69 20.53
N ALA A 429 15.14 -5.59 20.75
CA ALA A 429 14.96 -7.04 20.54
C ALA A 429 13.98 -7.70 21.53
N ARG A 430 13.49 -6.97 22.54
CA ARG A 430 12.64 -7.50 23.61
C ARG A 430 11.48 -6.57 23.96
N GLY A 431 10.42 -7.15 24.52
CA GLY A 431 9.23 -6.43 24.95
C GLY A 431 8.19 -6.29 23.84
N ASP A 432 7.23 -5.42 24.02
CA ASP A 432 6.15 -5.20 23.05
C ASP A 432 6.56 -4.12 22.02
N ALA A 433 6.40 -4.42 20.72
CA ALA A 433 6.84 -3.56 19.62
C ALA A 433 5.95 -2.33 19.46
N VAL A 434 4.64 -2.47 19.64
CA VAL A 434 3.68 -1.36 19.60
C VAL A 434 3.97 -0.36 20.73
N LEU A 435 4.25 -0.86 21.94
CA LEU A 435 4.66 -0.05 23.09
C LEU A 435 6.02 0.64 22.88
N TRP A 436 6.96 0.01 22.15
CA TRP A 436 8.21 0.69 21.76
C TRP A 436 7.93 1.85 20.83
N SER A 437 7.14 1.64 19.78
CA SER A 437 6.74 2.66 18.81
C SER A 437 6.07 3.85 19.50
N ALA A 438 5.05 3.57 20.32
CA ALA A 438 4.35 4.59 21.11
C ALA A 438 5.29 5.37 22.05
N ALA A 439 6.26 4.70 22.68
CA ALA A 439 7.22 5.35 23.57
C ALA A 439 8.22 6.24 22.81
N ILE A 440 8.67 5.81 21.63
CA ILE A 440 9.59 6.57 20.79
C ILE A 440 8.92 7.86 20.30
N VAL A 441 7.72 7.76 19.72
CA VAL A 441 6.92 8.93 19.29
C VAL A 441 6.67 9.87 20.47
N TYR A 442 6.26 9.34 21.62
CA TYR A 442 6.02 10.15 22.81
C TYR A 442 7.27 10.88 23.28
N ALA A 443 8.45 10.24 23.22
CA ALA A 443 9.71 10.85 23.60
C ALA A 443 10.12 11.95 22.60
N ALA A 444 10.02 11.69 21.29
CA ALA A 444 10.29 12.67 20.25
C ALA A 444 9.41 13.92 20.40
N CYS A 445 8.10 13.73 20.60
CA CYS A 445 7.16 14.82 20.88
C CYS A 445 7.46 15.54 22.21
N GLN A 446 7.96 14.82 23.21
CA GLN A 446 8.35 15.42 24.48
C GLN A 446 9.61 16.29 24.34
N ASP A 447 10.58 15.85 23.54
CA ASP A 447 11.84 16.56 23.32
C ASP A 447 11.63 17.86 22.52
N GLU A 448 10.62 17.90 21.66
CA GLU A 448 10.15 19.11 20.94
C GLU A 448 9.13 19.95 21.75
N ASP A 449 9.05 19.75 23.07
CA ASP A 449 8.14 20.48 23.98
C ASP A 449 6.63 20.37 23.64
N LEU A 450 6.24 19.48 22.72
CA LEU A 450 4.85 19.20 22.37
C LEU A 450 4.12 18.47 23.49
N ILE A 451 4.84 17.84 24.43
CA ILE A 451 4.28 17.16 25.60
C ILE A 451 4.97 17.61 26.89
N ARG A 452 4.29 18.49 27.65
CA ARG A 452 4.85 19.06 28.89
C ARG A 452 4.73 18.15 30.12
N PRO A 453 5.76 18.07 30.99
CA PRO A 453 5.66 17.36 32.27
C PRO A 453 4.89 18.20 33.32
N GLY A 454 3.70 17.74 33.72
CA GLY A 454 3.00 18.22 34.92
C GLY A 454 1.85 19.21 34.67
N ARG A 455 0.63 18.75 35.00
CA ARG A 455 -0.69 19.42 34.95
C ARG A 455 -1.12 19.96 33.58
N GLY A 456 -2.05 19.22 32.96
CA GLY A 456 -2.66 19.55 31.68
C GLY A 456 -1.82 19.00 30.54
N ALA A 457 -1.94 17.71 30.27
CA ALA A 457 -1.34 17.14 29.09
C ALA A 457 -2.00 17.72 27.84
N PRO A 458 -1.23 18.11 26.81
CA PRO A 458 -1.81 18.36 25.50
C PRO A 458 -2.53 17.10 24.99
N PRO A 459 -3.58 17.26 24.17
CA PRO A 459 -4.37 16.13 23.64
C PRO A 459 -3.50 15.11 22.89
N LEU A 460 -2.35 15.54 22.36
CA LEU A 460 -1.35 14.71 21.68
C LEU A 460 -0.91 13.47 22.47
N GLY A 461 -0.71 13.58 23.79
CA GLY A 461 -0.32 12.41 24.59
C GLY A 461 -1.44 11.37 24.76
N GLN A 462 -2.69 11.77 24.52
CA GLN A 462 -3.86 10.90 24.47
C GLN A 462 -4.12 10.40 23.05
N GLU A 463 -3.85 11.21 22.02
CA GLU A 463 -3.85 10.80 20.62
C GLU A 463 -2.85 9.67 20.37
N ILE A 464 -1.60 9.79 20.84
CA ILE A 464 -0.60 8.69 20.78
C ILE A 464 -1.15 7.43 21.45
N SER A 465 -1.77 7.57 22.64
CA SER A 465 -2.32 6.44 23.37
C SER A 465 -3.46 5.75 22.62
N SER A 466 -4.33 6.55 21.98
CA SER A 466 -5.47 6.07 21.20
C SER A 466 -5.02 5.38 19.91
N PHE A 467 -4.09 5.99 19.18
CA PHE A 467 -3.58 5.49 17.91
C PHE A 467 -2.90 4.12 18.09
N PHE A 468 -1.99 4.00 19.06
CA PHE A 468 -1.27 2.76 19.30
C PHE A 468 -2.07 1.73 20.13
N GLY A 469 -3.26 2.06 20.63
CA GLY A 469 -4.04 1.18 21.51
C GLY A 469 -3.34 0.85 22.85
N VAL A 470 -2.36 1.64 23.27
CA VAL A 470 -1.57 1.39 24.50
C VAL A 470 -1.90 2.42 25.57
N GLU A 471 -2.10 1.95 26.81
CA GLU A 471 -2.32 2.85 27.94
C GLU A 471 -1.18 3.86 28.12
N ARG A 472 -1.55 5.14 28.22
CA ARG A 472 -0.60 6.24 28.43
C ARG A 472 0.33 6.05 29.64
N ALA A 473 -0.12 5.37 30.70
CA ALA A 473 0.74 5.08 31.85
C ALA A 473 1.90 4.14 31.48
N SER A 474 1.62 3.12 30.66
CA SER A 474 2.60 2.18 30.12
C SER A 474 3.59 2.88 29.19
N ILE A 475 3.12 3.75 28.31
CA ILE A 475 3.97 4.57 27.42
C ILE A 475 4.95 5.40 28.24
N ARG A 476 4.48 6.16 29.24
CA ARG A 476 5.36 6.99 30.09
C ARG A 476 6.39 6.18 30.87
N ASN A 477 6.00 5.01 31.37
CA ASN A 477 6.93 4.11 32.06
C ASN A 477 8.00 3.59 31.10
N LYS A 478 7.60 3.24 29.87
CA LYS A 478 8.53 2.80 28.82
C LYS A 478 9.49 3.92 28.40
N VAL A 479 9.01 5.15 28.21
CA VAL A 479 9.86 6.33 27.92
C VAL A 479 10.92 6.52 29.00
N ARG A 480 10.55 6.41 30.29
CA ARG A 480 11.53 6.53 31.39
C ARG A 480 12.60 5.45 31.34
N ALA A 481 12.22 4.22 31.00
CA ALA A 481 13.16 3.12 30.86
C ALA A 481 14.03 3.27 29.60
N MET A 482 13.44 3.75 28.50
CA MET A 482 14.10 3.98 27.21
C MET A 482 15.20 5.04 27.32
N ARG A 483 14.95 6.15 28.01
CA ARG A 483 15.94 7.22 28.20
C ARG A 483 17.23 6.76 28.89
N ALA A 484 17.21 5.64 29.61
CA ALA A 484 18.43 5.07 30.20
C ALA A 484 19.37 4.41 29.17
N PHE A 485 18.91 4.20 27.93
CA PHE A 485 19.69 3.63 26.83
C PHE A 485 20.11 4.67 25.78
N LEU A 486 19.58 5.89 25.87
CA LEU A 486 19.90 6.97 24.93
C LEU A 486 21.10 7.77 25.43
N PRO A 487 21.93 8.32 24.51
CA PRO A 487 22.98 9.26 24.89
C PRO A 487 22.39 10.52 25.53
N ASP A 488 23.14 11.13 26.46
CA ASP A 488 22.76 12.36 27.20
C ASP A 488 22.56 13.58 26.29
#